data_AF-A0A928YLI2-F1
#
_entry.id   AF-A0A928YLI2-F1
#
_cell.length_a   1.000
_cell.length_b   1.000
_cell.length_c   1.000
_cell.angle_alpha   90.00
_cell.angle_beta   90.00
_cell.angle_gamma   90.00
#
_symmetry.space_group_name_H-M   'P 1'
#
loop_
_entity.id
_entity.type
_entity.pdbx_description
1 polymer ?
#
loop_
_entity_poly.entity_id
_entity_poly.type
_entity_poly.pdbx_seq_one_letter_code
_entity_poly.pdbx_strand_id
1 'polypeptide(L)'
;PLNTMRRGAAVPAIHDITTDLKNPPQFEAVQNIRSPSDNSLALDAKVLAQQEQHYNVQAAVLDYAPTAAFDIVLGAVQAMGWQVVQATRGRGTIEASVQTPLFGFIDDVVIRLSPEGKNTRVDMRSASRVGVSDLGANAARIEAFMQTLNDN
;
A
#
# COMPACT_ATOMS: atom_id res chain seq x y z
N PRO A 1 11.70 8.53 16.02
CA PRO A 1 10.58 9.36 16.52
C PRO A 1 9.63 9.74 15.37
N LEU A 2 8.34 9.41 15.50
CA LEU A 2 7.26 9.72 14.54
C LEU A 2 7.12 11.24 14.39
N ASN A 3 7.90 11.83 13.49
CA ASN A 3 7.89 13.26 13.19
C ASN A 3 7.32 13.48 11.80
N THR A 4 5.99 13.47 11.67
CA THR A 4 5.33 14.27 10.63
C THR A 4 3.87 14.56 10.99
N MET A 5 3.64 15.35 12.04
CA MET A 5 2.42 16.16 12.05
C MET A 5 2.59 17.28 11.04
N ARG A 6 2.07 17.11 9.82
CA ARG A 6 1.73 18.26 8.96
C ARG A 6 0.59 19.02 9.63
N ARG A 7 0.93 19.95 10.52
CA ARG A 7 0.00 20.97 11.04
C ARG A 7 -0.42 21.86 9.86
N GLY A 8 -1.66 21.71 9.38
CA GLY A 8 -2.25 22.66 8.44
C GLY A 8 -3.46 22.16 7.64
N ALA A 9 -3.52 20.86 7.31
CA ALA A 9 -4.69 20.25 6.66
C ALA A 9 -5.39 19.30 7.63
N ALA A 10 -6.72 19.33 7.69
CA ALA A 10 -7.47 18.30 8.38
C ALA A 10 -7.13 16.94 7.76
N VAL A 11 -6.86 15.93 8.58
CA VAL A 11 -6.65 14.57 8.08
C VAL A 11 -7.97 14.09 7.48
N PRO A 12 -8.01 13.74 6.18
CA PRO A 12 -9.26 13.35 5.54
C PRO A 12 -9.81 12.07 6.17
N ALA A 13 -11.14 11.96 6.17
CA ALA A 13 -11.84 10.77 6.62
C ALA A 13 -11.85 9.69 5.52
N ILE A 14 -10.65 9.21 5.18
CA ILE A 14 -10.41 8.13 4.22
C ILE A 14 -9.49 7.07 4.82
N HIS A 15 -9.55 5.87 4.26
CA HIS A 15 -8.86 4.69 4.79
C HIS A 15 -8.34 3.76 3.68
N ASP A 16 -8.21 4.27 2.47
CA ASP A 16 -7.74 3.55 1.28
C ASP A 16 -6.90 4.52 0.45
N ILE A 17 -5.62 4.18 0.27
CA ILE A 17 -4.63 5.04 -0.36
C ILE A 17 -3.86 4.24 -1.42
N THR A 18 -3.63 4.82 -2.59
CA THR A 18 -2.91 4.20 -3.72
C THR A 18 -1.84 5.11 -4.32
N THR A 19 -0.72 4.57 -4.78
CA THR A 19 0.30 5.32 -5.55
C THR A 19 -0.12 5.60 -6.99
N ASP A 20 -1.10 4.87 -7.51
CA ASP A 20 -1.64 5.05 -8.86
C ASP A 20 -3.14 5.34 -8.75
N LEU A 21 -3.52 6.62 -8.84
CA LEU A 21 -4.91 7.06 -8.82
C LEU A 21 -5.67 6.72 -10.12
N LYS A 22 -4.95 6.51 -11.23
CA LYS A 22 -5.57 6.25 -12.54
C LYS A 22 -5.86 4.77 -12.73
N ASN A 23 -4.95 3.92 -12.27
CA ASN A 23 -5.09 2.47 -12.33
C ASN A 23 -4.64 1.84 -11.00
N PRO A 24 -5.41 2.01 -9.91
CA PRO A 24 -5.04 1.49 -8.60
C PRO A 24 -4.78 -0.01 -8.61
N PRO A 25 -3.73 -0.51 -7.94
CA PRO A 25 -3.55 -1.93 -7.69
C PRO A 25 -4.83 -2.56 -7.09
N GLN A 26 -5.20 -3.73 -7.61
CA GLN A 26 -6.43 -4.44 -7.23
C GLN A 26 -6.11 -5.60 -6.31
N PHE A 27 -6.94 -5.78 -5.29
CA PHE A 27 -6.87 -6.90 -4.37
C PHE A 27 -7.61 -8.11 -4.94
N GLU A 28 -7.04 -9.31 -4.81
CA GLU A 28 -7.65 -10.56 -5.25
C GLU A 28 -7.66 -11.64 -4.17
N ALA A 29 -6.60 -11.75 -3.36
CA ALA A 29 -6.49 -12.77 -2.33
C ALA A 29 -7.04 -12.29 -0.98
N VAL A 30 -6.71 -11.06 -0.57
CA VAL A 30 -7.10 -10.54 0.75
C VAL A 30 -8.62 -10.40 0.90
N GLN A 31 -9.34 -10.16 -0.20
CA GLN A 31 -10.80 -10.11 -0.19
C GLN A 31 -11.42 -11.42 0.33
N ASN A 32 -10.73 -12.56 0.19
CA ASN A 32 -11.20 -13.87 0.66
C ASN A 32 -10.97 -14.10 2.16
N ILE A 33 -10.19 -13.23 2.82
CA ILE A 33 -9.89 -13.31 4.26
C ILE A 33 -10.43 -12.09 5.02
N ARG A 34 -11.23 -11.25 4.37
CA ARG A 34 -11.98 -10.16 5.00
C ARG A 34 -13.35 -10.64 5.49
N SER A 35 -13.80 -10.05 6.58
CA SER A 35 -15.16 -10.20 7.09
C SER A 35 -16.12 -9.31 6.28
N PRO A 36 -17.41 -9.67 6.15
CA PRO A 36 -18.44 -8.77 5.59
C PRO A 36 -18.59 -7.45 6.35
N SER A 37 -18.13 -7.38 7.60
CA SER A 37 -18.13 -6.17 8.42
C SER A 37 -16.92 -5.26 8.15
N ASP A 38 -15.91 -5.75 7.43
CA ASP A 38 -14.74 -4.95 7.09
C ASP A 38 -15.11 -3.92 6.02
N ASN A 39 -14.39 -2.81 6.00
CA ASN A 39 -14.49 -1.81 4.94
C ASN A 39 -14.32 -2.48 3.57
N SER A 40 -15.15 -2.05 2.61
CA SER A 40 -15.11 -2.56 1.24
C SER A 40 -13.77 -2.23 0.58
N LEU A 41 -13.30 -3.15 -0.27
CA LEU A 41 -12.16 -2.95 -1.18
C LEU A 41 -12.57 -2.39 -2.55
N ALA A 42 -13.86 -2.18 -2.79
CA ALA A 42 -14.33 -1.52 -4.00
C ALA A 42 -13.75 -0.10 -4.09
N LEU A 43 -13.26 0.28 -5.26
CA LEU A 43 -12.75 1.62 -5.48
C LEU A 43 -13.87 2.65 -5.33
N ASP A 44 -13.65 3.64 -4.46
CA ASP A 44 -14.55 4.76 -4.26
C ASP A 44 -13.94 6.04 -4.87
N ALA A 45 -14.60 6.60 -5.87
CA ALA A 45 -14.15 7.81 -6.56
C ALA A 45 -14.04 9.03 -5.62
N LYS A 46 -14.87 9.12 -4.57
CA LYS A 46 -14.77 10.18 -3.57
C LYS A 46 -13.54 10.00 -2.70
N VAL A 47 -13.19 8.77 -2.35
CA VAL A 47 -11.97 8.47 -1.59
C VAL A 47 -10.73 8.82 -2.42
N LEU A 48 -10.70 8.43 -3.70
CA LEU A 48 -9.59 8.78 -4.61
C LEU A 48 -9.47 10.31 -4.79
N ALA A 49 -10.58 11.02 -4.98
CA ALA A 49 -10.56 12.49 -5.09
C ALA A 49 -10.12 13.17 -3.78
N GLN A 50 -10.53 12.66 -2.62
CA GLN A 50 -10.06 13.14 -1.33
C GLN A 50 -8.57 12.85 -1.13
N GLN A 51 -8.08 11.67 -1.53
CA GLN A 51 -6.67 11.35 -1.49
C GLN A 51 -5.87 12.36 -2.33
N GLU A 52 -6.26 12.61 -3.58
CA GLU A 52 -5.56 13.53 -4.50
C GLU A 52 -5.38 14.94 -3.90
N GLN A 53 -6.33 15.39 -3.08
CA GLN A 53 -6.28 16.70 -2.42
C GLN A 53 -5.36 16.75 -1.18
N HIS A 54 -5.10 15.62 -0.53
CA HIS A 54 -4.46 15.59 0.80
C HIS A 54 -3.13 14.83 0.84
N TYR A 55 -2.93 13.85 -0.03
CA TYR A 55 -1.76 12.96 -0.04
C TYR A 55 -1.15 12.90 -1.44
N ASN A 56 0.19 12.88 -1.49
CA ASN A 56 0.95 12.70 -2.72
C ASN A 56 1.95 11.55 -2.56
N VAL A 57 1.45 10.34 -2.31
CA VAL A 57 2.28 9.14 -2.23
C VAL A 57 2.76 8.73 -3.62
N GLN A 58 4.04 8.36 -3.75
CA GLN A 58 4.68 8.06 -5.03
C GLN A 58 5.00 6.57 -5.16
N ALA A 59 4.96 6.07 -6.39
CA ALA A 59 5.51 4.76 -6.72
C ALA A 59 7.04 4.78 -6.61
N ALA A 60 7.64 3.62 -6.33
CA ALA A 60 9.10 3.45 -6.45
C ALA A 60 9.47 2.92 -7.84
N VAL A 61 10.70 3.20 -8.28
CA VAL A 61 11.28 2.62 -9.50
C VAL A 61 12.61 1.99 -9.12
N LEU A 62 12.67 0.68 -9.28
CA LEU A 62 13.84 -0.13 -8.97
C LEU A 62 14.67 -0.36 -10.23
N ASP A 63 15.98 -0.11 -10.18
CA ASP A 63 16.94 -0.38 -11.26
C ASP A 63 17.28 -1.88 -11.35
N TYR A 64 16.23 -2.69 -11.41
CA TYR A 64 16.29 -4.14 -11.44
C TYR A 64 15.24 -4.67 -12.42
N ALA A 65 15.58 -5.74 -13.12
CA ALA A 65 14.63 -6.49 -13.92
C ALA A 65 13.50 -7.07 -13.03
N PRO A 66 12.28 -7.28 -13.57
CA PRO A 66 11.10 -7.65 -12.78
C PRO A 66 11.28 -8.86 -11.86
N THR A 67 12.07 -9.86 -12.27
CA THR A 67 12.32 -11.05 -11.43
C THR A 67 13.11 -10.69 -10.18
N ALA A 68 14.19 -9.91 -10.31
CA ALA A 68 15.02 -9.50 -9.17
C ALA A 68 14.29 -8.47 -8.30
N ALA A 69 13.59 -7.51 -8.91
CA ALA A 69 12.74 -6.55 -8.21
C ALA A 69 11.68 -7.25 -7.35
N PHE A 70 11.07 -8.33 -7.85
CA PHE A 70 10.09 -9.10 -7.08
C PHE A 70 10.68 -9.70 -5.80
N ASP A 71 11.90 -10.24 -5.86
CA ASP A 71 12.58 -10.79 -4.69
C ASP A 71 12.91 -9.72 -3.66
N ILE A 72 13.37 -8.55 -4.11
CA ILE A 72 13.66 -7.39 -3.26
C ILE A 72 12.38 -6.93 -2.55
N VAL A 73 11.30 -6.75 -3.31
CA VAL A 73 10.02 -6.27 -2.77
C VAL A 73 9.41 -7.29 -1.80
N LEU A 74 9.43 -8.59 -2.12
CA LEU A 74 8.94 -9.63 -1.21
C LEU A 74 9.79 -9.70 0.07
N GLY A 75 11.10 -9.58 -0.05
CA GLY A 75 12.01 -9.52 1.09
C GLY A 75 11.73 -8.32 2.00
N ALA A 76 11.49 -7.13 1.43
CA ALA A 76 11.12 -5.94 2.20
C ALA A 76 9.78 -6.12 2.95
N VAL A 77 8.76 -6.68 2.30
CA VAL A 77 7.47 -7.01 2.93
C VAL A 77 7.67 -7.91 4.15
N GLN A 78 8.50 -8.95 4.01
CA GLN A 78 8.81 -9.89 5.10
C GLN A 78 9.64 -9.23 6.22
N ALA A 79 10.64 -8.41 5.86
CA ALA A 79 11.49 -7.71 6.81
C ALA A 79 10.72 -6.68 7.65
N MET A 80 9.66 -6.09 7.10
CA MET A 80 8.73 -5.22 7.84
C MET A 80 7.74 -6.01 8.71
N GLY A 81 7.81 -7.34 8.72
CA GLY A 81 6.95 -8.22 9.53
C GLY A 81 5.51 -8.31 9.02
N TRP A 82 5.26 -7.95 7.76
CA TRP A 82 3.92 -8.03 7.19
C TRP A 82 3.58 -9.49 6.87
N GLN A 83 2.33 -9.88 7.12
CA GLN A 83 1.89 -11.23 6.85
C GLN A 83 1.54 -11.37 5.37
N VAL A 84 2.40 -12.05 4.60
CA VAL A 84 2.12 -12.33 3.18
C VAL A 84 0.89 -13.23 3.06
N VAL A 85 -0.10 -12.77 2.30
CA VAL A 85 -1.33 -13.50 1.99
C VAL A 85 -1.19 -14.22 0.66
N GLN A 86 -0.65 -13.53 -0.36
CA GLN A 86 -0.30 -14.13 -1.64
C GLN A 86 0.89 -13.40 -2.27
N ALA A 87 1.77 -14.15 -2.92
CA ALA A 87 2.84 -13.60 -3.76
C ALA A 87 2.86 -14.33 -5.11
N THR A 88 2.45 -13.66 -6.18
CA THR A 88 2.35 -14.25 -7.53
C THR A 88 3.39 -13.63 -8.47
N ARG A 89 4.58 -14.23 -8.54
CA ARG A 89 5.69 -13.73 -9.37
C ARG A 89 5.30 -13.53 -10.84
N GLY A 90 4.59 -14.49 -11.43
CA GLY A 90 4.17 -14.41 -12.84
C GLY A 90 3.23 -13.24 -13.15
N ARG A 91 2.56 -12.68 -12.14
CA ARG A 91 1.70 -11.49 -12.27
C ARG A 91 2.33 -10.21 -11.73
N GLY A 92 3.47 -10.31 -11.06
CA GLY A 92 4.10 -9.18 -10.39
C GLY A 92 3.26 -8.65 -9.22
N THR A 93 2.51 -9.48 -8.51
CA THR A 93 1.62 -9.03 -7.43
C THR A 93 1.99 -9.66 -6.09
N ILE A 94 2.01 -8.85 -5.04
CA ILE A 94 2.15 -9.29 -3.64
C ILE A 94 1.00 -8.67 -2.84
N GLU A 95 0.29 -9.49 -2.07
CA GLU A 95 -0.74 -9.05 -1.12
C GLU A 95 -0.34 -9.48 0.29
N ALA A 96 -0.53 -8.59 1.27
CA ALA A 96 -0.17 -8.84 2.66
C ALA A 96 -1.11 -8.12 3.64
N SER A 97 -1.21 -8.64 4.85
CA SER A 97 -1.89 -8.02 5.98
C SER A 97 -0.89 -7.34 6.90
N VAL A 98 -1.25 -6.17 7.42
CA VAL A 98 -0.42 -5.36 8.31
C VAL A 98 -1.20 -5.05 9.58
N GLN A 99 -0.68 -5.47 10.73
CA GLN A 99 -1.28 -5.15 12.02
C GLN A 99 -0.67 -3.86 12.59
N THR A 100 -1.52 -2.87 12.88
CA THR A 100 -1.09 -1.61 13.48
C THR A 100 -0.82 -1.77 14.99
N PRO A 101 0.28 -1.20 15.52
CA PRO A 101 0.67 -1.40 16.92
C PRO A 101 -0.31 -0.82 17.95
N LEU A 102 -0.97 0.30 17.64
CA LEU A 102 -1.63 1.13 18.66
C LEU A 102 -3.01 0.60 19.08
N PHE A 103 -3.66 -0.22 18.24
CA PHE A 103 -5.00 -0.79 18.52
C PHE A 103 -5.24 -2.16 17.89
N GLY A 104 -4.23 -2.77 17.26
CA GLY A 104 -4.36 -4.06 16.59
C GLY A 104 -5.23 -4.04 15.33
N PHE A 105 -5.55 -2.86 14.79
CA PHE A 105 -6.28 -2.76 13.52
C PHE A 105 -5.48 -3.37 12.39
N ILE A 106 -6.17 -4.04 11.48
CA ILE A 106 -5.57 -4.69 10.32
C ILE A 106 -5.83 -3.81 9.11
N ASP A 107 -4.75 -3.51 8.40
CA ASP A 107 -4.77 -2.99 7.04
C ASP A 107 -4.34 -4.10 6.08
N ASP A 108 -4.85 -4.09 4.86
CA ASP A 108 -4.34 -4.97 3.80
C ASP A 108 -3.65 -4.12 2.74
N VAL A 109 -2.57 -4.66 2.17
CA VAL A 109 -1.78 -4.02 1.13
C VAL A 109 -1.72 -4.90 -0.10
N VAL A 110 -1.76 -4.27 -1.27
CA VAL A 110 -1.43 -4.91 -2.55
C VAL A 110 -0.35 -4.10 -3.23
N ILE A 111 0.67 -4.80 -3.69
CA ILE A 111 1.83 -4.26 -4.39
C ILE A 111 1.83 -4.85 -5.80
N ARG A 112 1.91 -3.97 -6.79
CA ARG A 112 2.01 -4.32 -8.22
C ARG A 112 3.37 -3.90 -8.75
N LEU A 113 4.08 -4.85 -9.34
CA LEU A 113 5.33 -4.65 -10.03
C LEU A 113 5.07 -4.69 -11.53
N SER A 114 5.47 -3.64 -12.24
CA SER A 114 5.36 -3.56 -13.71
C SER A 114 6.72 -3.24 -14.35
N PRO A 115 7.06 -3.87 -15.49
CA PRO A 115 8.28 -3.53 -16.21
C PRO A 115 8.27 -2.06 -16.67
N GLU A 116 9.37 -1.36 -16.48
CA GLU A 116 9.61 0.00 -16.96
C GLU A 116 10.98 0.05 -17.67
N GLY A 117 10.99 -0.48 -18.91
CA GLY A 117 12.23 -0.66 -19.66
C GLY A 117 13.14 -1.71 -19.02
N LYS A 118 14.31 -1.28 -18.51
CA LYS A 118 15.24 -2.13 -17.74
C LYS A 118 14.92 -2.15 -16.24
N ASN A 119 14.05 -1.23 -15.82
CA ASN A 119 13.69 -1.01 -14.43
C ASN A 119 12.35 -1.69 -14.14
N THR A 120 11.94 -1.65 -12.88
CA THR A 120 10.62 -2.12 -12.43
C THR A 120 9.96 -1.04 -11.61
N ARG A 121 8.77 -0.62 -12.02
CA ARG A 121 7.90 0.26 -11.24
C ARG A 121 7.18 -0.55 -10.18
N VAL A 122 7.10 -0.02 -8.97
CA VAL A 122 6.40 -0.61 -7.82
C VAL A 122 5.29 0.33 -7.39
N ASP A 123 4.05 -0.04 -7.70
CA ASP A 123 2.85 0.62 -7.21
C ASP A 123 2.31 -0.12 -5.98
N MET A 124 1.68 0.61 -5.06
CA MET A 124 1.08 0.05 -3.85
C MET A 124 -0.28 0.68 -3.56
N ARG A 125 -1.19 -0.13 -3.05
CA ARG A 125 -2.43 0.30 -2.40
C ARG A 125 -2.48 -0.27 -0.98
N SER A 126 -2.92 0.53 -0.02
CA SER A 126 -3.06 0.16 1.39
C SER A 126 -4.43 0.59 1.89
N ALA A 127 -5.20 -0.36 2.42
CA ALA A 127 -6.61 -0.16 2.78
C ALA A 127 -6.93 -0.77 4.16
N SER A 128 -7.47 0.04 5.06
CA SER A 128 -7.87 -0.41 6.40
C SER A 128 -9.12 -1.27 6.37
N ARG A 129 -9.19 -2.29 7.24
CA ARG A 129 -10.40 -3.11 7.42
C ARG A 129 -11.47 -2.42 8.27
N VAL A 130 -11.10 -1.47 9.12
CA VAL A 130 -12.02 -0.81 10.04
C VAL A 130 -11.80 0.70 10.10
N GLY A 131 -12.84 1.43 10.50
CA GLY A 131 -12.78 2.88 10.70
C GLY A 131 -13.05 3.68 9.43
N VAL A 132 -13.57 4.90 9.60
CA VAL A 132 -13.84 5.83 8.49
C VAL A 132 -12.58 6.59 8.06
N SER A 133 -11.67 6.84 9.01
CA SER A 133 -10.36 7.43 8.76
C SER A 133 -9.28 6.52 9.33
N ASP A 134 -8.16 6.41 8.61
CA ASP A 134 -6.95 5.75 9.09
C ASP A 134 -5.97 6.71 9.78
N LEU A 135 -6.35 7.98 9.94
CA LEU A 135 -5.53 9.06 10.49
C LEU A 135 -4.17 9.25 9.78
N GLY A 136 -4.08 8.87 8.50
CA GLY A 136 -2.88 8.95 7.68
C GLY A 136 -1.97 7.71 7.75
N ALA A 137 -2.41 6.64 8.42
CA ALA A 137 -1.62 5.43 8.58
C ALA A 137 -1.26 4.76 7.24
N ASN A 138 -2.19 4.66 6.28
CA ASN A 138 -1.92 4.01 5.00
C ASN A 138 -0.96 4.83 4.14
N ALA A 139 -1.10 6.16 4.13
CA ALA A 139 -0.16 7.03 3.42
C ALA A 139 1.26 6.90 4.00
N ALA A 140 1.41 6.98 5.32
CA ALA A 140 2.70 6.81 6.00
C ALA A 140 3.31 5.41 5.78
N ARG A 141 2.46 4.37 5.70
CA ARG A 141 2.89 3.00 5.40
C ARG A 141 3.48 2.88 4.00
N ILE A 142 2.79 3.44 3.01
CA ILE A 142 3.26 3.45 1.63
C ILE A 142 4.59 4.20 1.54
N GLU A 143 4.68 5.41 2.11
CA GLU A 143 5.91 6.21 2.08
C GLU A 143 7.09 5.48 2.73
N ALA A 144 6.90 4.88 3.90
CA ALA A 144 7.95 4.11 4.59
C ALA A 144 8.38 2.87 3.80
N PHE A 145 7.45 2.17 3.16
CA PHE A 145 7.75 1.02 2.32
C PHE A 145 8.56 1.43 1.09
N MET A 146 8.11 2.47 0.37
CA MET A 146 8.81 2.97 -0.81
C MET A 146 10.21 3.52 -0.46
N GLN A 147 10.36 4.17 0.70
CA GLN A 147 11.67 4.57 1.20
C GLN A 147 12.58 3.36 1.47
N THR A 148 12.06 2.32 2.12
CA THR A 148 12.81 1.08 2.36
C THR A 148 13.30 0.45 1.06
N LEU A 149 12.50 0.51 0.00
CA LEU A 149 12.89 -0.01 -1.32
C LEU A 149 13.99 0.82 -2.00
N ASN A 150 14.02 2.13 -1.78
CA ASN A 150 15.01 3.03 -2.39
C ASN A 150 16.34 3.09 -1.63
N ASP A 151 16.34 2.74 -0.34
CA ASP A 151 17.53 2.73 0.52
C ASP A 151 18.36 1.43 0.39
N ASN A 152 17.87 0.43 -0.36
CA ASN A 152 18.51 -0.86 -0.65
C ASN A 152 18.99 -0.97 -2.11
#